data_AF-A0A0F0KTS5-F1
#
_entry.id   AF-A0A0F0KTS5-F1
#
_cell.length_a   1.000
_cell.length_b   1.000
_cell.length_c   1.000
_cell.angle_alpha   90.00
_cell.angle_beta   90.00
_cell.angle_gamma   90.00
#
_symmetry.space_group_name_H-M   'P 1'
#
loop_
_entity.id
_entity.type
_entity.pdbx_description
1 polymer ?
#
loop_
_entity_poly.entity_id
_entity_poly.type
_entity_poly.pdbx_seq_one_letter_code
_entity_poly.pdbx_strand_id
1 'polypeptide(L)'
;MLFSAATTAVDGRVWRTLGTARTDDLSDAWTVDPHPLLPLTEQIENSSLYFEESTGTWFLFTNHIAELAPEMSAPHGYSREYTDAIWVYWAPDLSSFTPANKAIVVDTTVAEWSPLVVGLPSVLRIGERLAVYYDGSSKVSISHGRRDVGVAWLDLPLRVPEGATQD
;
A
#
# COMPACT_ATOMS: atom_id res chain seq x y z
N MET A 1 -6.33 -10.21 -9.86
CA MET A 1 -6.83 -9.43 -8.70
C MET A 1 -5.78 -9.43 -7.62
N LEU A 2 -5.56 -8.27 -7.00
CA LEU A 2 -4.85 -8.16 -5.73
C LEU A 2 -5.86 -8.04 -4.59
N PHE A 3 -5.57 -8.62 -3.44
CA PHE A 3 -6.40 -8.51 -2.24
C PHE A 3 -5.55 -8.50 -0.98
N SER A 4 -6.04 -7.84 0.07
CA SER A 4 -5.39 -7.89 1.39
C SER A 4 -5.50 -9.31 1.96
N ALA A 5 -4.36 -9.89 2.34
CA ALA A 5 -4.25 -11.19 2.97
C ALA A 5 -3.68 -11.05 4.38
N ALA A 6 -4.18 -11.85 5.32
CA ALA A 6 -3.72 -11.77 6.70
C ALA A 6 -3.63 -13.16 7.33
N THR A 7 -2.78 -13.27 8.34
CA THR A 7 -2.66 -14.46 9.20
C THR A 7 -2.45 -14.04 10.65
N THR A 8 -2.79 -14.91 11.59
CA THR A 8 -2.44 -14.72 13.00
C THR A 8 -1.07 -15.35 13.26
N ALA A 9 -0.10 -14.53 13.65
CA ALA A 9 1.23 -14.97 14.03
C ALA A 9 1.21 -15.70 15.39
N VAL A 10 2.31 -16.39 15.70
CA VAL A 10 2.45 -17.20 16.94
C VAL A 10 2.33 -16.34 18.20
N ASP A 11 2.73 -15.06 18.12
CA ASP A 11 2.60 -14.08 19.20
C ASP A 11 1.18 -13.51 19.34
N GLY A 12 0.22 -13.98 18.53
CA GLY A 12 -1.17 -13.55 18.53
C GLY A 12 -1.44 -12.28 17.72
N ARG A 13 -0.42 -11.66 17.11
CA ARG A 13 -0.61 -10.48 16.24
C ARG A 13 -1.19 -10.87 14.89
N VAL A 14 -1.88 -9.92 14.26
CA VAL A 14 -2.30 -10.05 12.86
C VAL A 14 -1.18 -9.57 11.97
N TRP A 15 -0.65 -10.45 11.11
CA TRP A 15 0.32 -10.09 10.09
C TRP A 15 -0.36 -10.01 8.74
N ARG A 16 0.00 -9.00 7.95
CA ARG A 16 -0.72 -8.65 6.72
C ARG A 16 0.24 -8.52 5.54
N THR A 17 -0.25 -8.89 4.37
CA THR A 17 0.42 -8.72 3.09
C THR A 17 -0.63 -8.73 1.97
N LEU A 18 -0.19 -8.83 0.72
CA LEU A 18 -1.05 -8.92 -0.46
C LEU A 18 -1.06 -10.34 -1.03
N GLY A 19 -2.25 -10.84 -1.32
CA GLY A 19 -2.47 -12.03 -2.12
C GLY A 19 -2.80 -11.68 -3.57
N THR A 20 -2.52 -12.62 -4.46
CA THR A 20 -2.86 -12.56 -5.90
C THR A 20 -3.82 -13.69 -6.25
N ALA A 21 -4.80 -13.38 -7.09
CA ALA A 21 -5.65 -14.37 -7.73
C ALA A 21 -5.79 -14.07 -9.22
N ARG A 22 -5.80 -15.12 -10.05
CA ARG A 22 -5.90 -15.02 -11.52
C ARG A 22 -7.15 -15.75 -12.01
N THR A 23 -7.74 -15.20 -13.05
CA THR A 23 -8.83 -15.83 -13.81
C THR A 23 -8.78 -15.30 -15.25
N ASP A 24 -9.31 -16.07 -16.18
CA ASP A 24 -9.48 -15.65 -17.57
C ASP A 24 -10.84 -14.92 -17.77
N ASP A 25 -11.79 -15.10 -16.84
CA ASP A 25 -13.10 -14.45 -16.82
C ASP A 25 -13.48 -14.08 -15.39
N LEU A 26 -13.86 -12.83 -15.15
CA LEU A 26 -14.24 -12.34 -13.81
C LEU A 26 -15.42 -13.11 -13.19
N SER A 27 -16.20 -13.82 -14.00
CA SER A 27 -17.35 -14.64 -13.60
C SER A 27 -17.03 -16.12 -13.39
N ASP A 28 -15.82 -16.57 -13.72
CA ASP A 28 -15.40 -17.97 -13.61
C ASP A 28 -14.55 -18.21 -12.35
N ALA A 29 -14.04 -19.43 -12.17
CA ALA A 29 -13.17 -19.81 -11.09
C ALA A 29 -11.90 -18.94 -11.06
N TRP A 30 -11.50 -18.56 -9.85
CA TRP A 30 -10.26 -17.85 -9.59
C TRP A 30 -9.23 -18.83 -9.02
N THR A 31 -8.03 -18.81 -9.60
CA THR A 31 -6.86 -19.50 -9.04
C THR A 31 -6.12 -18.55 -8.13
N VAL A 32 -6.10 -18.84 -6.84
CA VAL A 32 -5.32 -18.08 -5.85
C VAL A 32 -3.88 -18.54 -5.89
N ASP A 33 -2.94 -17.60 -5.89
CA ASP A 33 -1.52 -17.94 -5.82
C ASP A 33 -1.18 -18.56 -4.45
N PRO A 34 -0.33 -19.60 -4.42
CA PRO A 34 -0.04 -20.34 -3.19
C PRO A 34 0.81 -19.54 -2.18
N HIS A 35 1.46 -18.47 -2.62
CA HIS A 35 2.30 -17.63 -1.79
C HIS A 35 1.86 -16.17 -1.91
N PRO A 36 1.99 -15.37 -0.83
CA PRO A 36 1.72 -13.95 -0.89
C PRO A 36 2.70 -13.25 -1.83
N LEU A 37 2.29 -12.11 -2.39
CA LEU A 37 3.08 -11.32 -3.33
C LEU A 37 4.34 -10.72 -2.69
N LEU A 38 4.24 -10.34 -1.42
CA LEU A 38 5.33 -9.78 -0.63
C LEU A 38 5.41 -10.47 0.73
N PRO A 39 6.59 -10.49 1.39
CA PRO A 39 6.73 -11.08 2.72
C PRO A 39 5.81 -10.43 3.75
N LEU A 40 5.32 -11.23 4.72
CA LEU A 40 4.52 -10.72 5.83
C LEU A 40 5.26 -9.67 6.68
N THR A 41 6.60 -9.63 6.65
CA THR A 41 7.39 -8.61 7.36
C THR A 41 7.18 -7.21 6.82
N GLU A 42 6.62 -7.05 5.62
CA GLU A 42 6.30 -5.74 5.05
C GLU A 42 5.08 -5.10 5.70
N GLN A 43 4.17 -5.87 6.32
CA GLN A 43 2.96 -5.38 7.00
C GLN A 43 2.15 -4.38 6.16
N ILE A 44 1.75 -4.81 4.97
CA ILE A 44 1.03 -4.00 3.99
C ILE A 44 -0.38 -4.54 3.72
N GLU A 45 -1.28 -3.66 3.30
CA GLU A 45 -2.62 -4.01 2.81
C GLU A 45 -3.12 -2.93 1.85
N ASN A 46 -4.27 -3.18 1.21
CA ASN A 46 -4.98 -2.27 0.30
C ASN A 46 -4.10 -1.74 -0.83
N SER A 47 -4.28 -2.27 -2.04
CA SER A 47 -3.36 -1.99 -3.13
C SER A 47 -4.04 -1.48 -4.40
N SER A 48 -3.26 -0.72 -5.16
CA SER A 48 -3.56 -0.34 -6.54
C SER A 48 -2.31 -0.46 -7.40
N LEU A 49 -2.51 -0.66 -8.70
CA LEU A 49 -1.44 -0.85 -9.67
C LEU A 49 -1.47 0.27 -10.71
N TYR A 50 -0.28 0.69 -11.14
CA TYR A 50 -0.08 1.55 -12.30
C TYR A 50 1.00 0.94 -13.19
N PHE A 51 0.75 0.89 -14.50
CA PHE A 51 1.76 0.48 -15.48
C PHE A 51 2.29 1.71 -16.19
N GLU A 52 3.60 1.92 -16.13
CA GLU A 52 4.28 2.99 -16.86
C GLU A 52 4.80 2.45 -18.20
N GLU A 53 4.10 2.78 -19.28
CA GLU A 53 4.43 2.29 -20.63
C GLU A 53 5.82 2.72 -21.09
N SER A 54 6.26 3.93 -20.73
CA SER A 54 7.55 4.47 -21.17
C SER A 54 8.77 3.74 -20.59
N THR A 55 8.60 3.05 -19.46
CA THR A 55 9.65 2.27 -18.78
C THR A 55 9.35 0.78 -18.75
N GLY A 56 8.16 0.35 -19.19
CA GLY A 56 7.70 -1.03 -19.12
C GLY A 56 7.64 -1.56 -17.68
N THR A 57 7.36 -0.69 -16.71
CA THR A 57 7.47 -1.00 -15.27
C THR A 57 6.10 -0.95 -14.59
N TRP A 58 5.82 -1.94 -13.75
CA TRP A 58 4.68 -1.94 -12.85
C TRP A 58 5.02 -1.25 -11.54
N PHE A 59 4.13 -0.40 -11.07
CA PHE A 59 4.19 0.26 -9.78
C PHE A 59 3.00 -0.19 -8.92
N LEU A 60 3.29 -0.78 -7.76
CA LEU A 60 2.32 -1.28 -6.79
C LEU A 60 2.27 -0.33 -5.60
N PHE A 61 1.17 0.41 -5.48
CA PHE A 61 0.91 1.30 -4.36
C PHE A 61 0.13 0.53 -3.29
N THR A 62 0.56 0.59 -2.04
CA THR A 62 -0.09 -0.11 -0.93
C THR A 62 0.13 0.66 0.36
N ASN A 63 -0.81 0.60 1.30
CA ASN A 63 -0.55 1.20 2.60
C ASN A 63 0.27 0.26 3.50
N HIS A 64 1.14 0.85 4.31
CA HIS A 64 1.87 0.18 5.37
C HIS A 64 1.10 0.28 6.70
N ILE A 65 1.29 -0.73 7.56
CA ILE A 65 0.73 -0.79 8.90
C ILE A 65 1.85 -0.60 9.92
N ALA A 66 1.85 0.54 10.57
CA ALA A 66 2.72 0.81 11.71
C ALA A 66 2.05 0.48 13.04
N GLU A 67 2.84 0.56 14.12
CA GLU A 67 2.38 0.44 15.49
C GLU A 67 2.58 1.77 16.22
N LEU A 68 1.58 2.19 17.01
CA LEU A 68 1.67 3.38 17.84
C LEU A 68 2.84 3.25 18.81
N ALA A 69 3.61 4.34 18.93
CA ALA A 69 4.73 4.42 19.87
C ALA A 69 4.28 4.09 21.31
N PRO A 70 5.13 3.43 22.13
CA PRO A 70 4.78 2.94 23.47
C PRO A 70 4.01 3.94 24.35
N GLU A 71 4.35 5.21 24.27
CA GLU A 71 3.79 6.35 25.00
C GLU A 71 2.38 6.76 24.54
N MET A 72 1.96 6.37 23.35
CA MET A 72 0.61 6.64 22.84
C MET A 72 -0.35 5.52 23.23
N SER A 73 -1.52 5.91 23.73
CA SER A 73 -2.60 4.97 24.04
C SER A 73 -3.52 4.82 22.83
N ALA A 74 -3.74 3.59 22.40
CA ALA A 74 -4.82 3.28 21.47
C ALA A 74 -6.17 3.57 22.14
N PRO A 75 -7.18 4.07 21.39
CA PRO A 75 -8.54 4.17 21.91
C PRO A 75 -9.05 2.81 22.40
N HIS A 76 -9.87 2.82 23.45
CA HIS A 76 -10.41 1.59 24.03
C HIS A 76 -11.13 0.74 22.97
N GLY A 77 -10.73 -0.53 22.84
CA GLY A 77 -11.27 -1.48 21.86
C GLY A 77 -10.59 -1.46 20.48
N TYR A 78 -9.51 -0.68 20.30
CA TYR A 78 -8.70 -0.69 19.07
C TYR A 78 -7.32 -1.33 19.31
N SER A 79 -6.76 -1.92 18.26
CA SER A 79 -5.35 -2.29 18.21
C SER A 79 -4.46 -1.05 18.28
N ARG A 80 -3.17 -1.24 18.60
CA ARG A 80 -2.15 -0.19 18.48
C ARG A 80 -1.70 0.05 17.04
N GLU A 81 -2.22 -0.72 16.08
CA GLU A 81 -1.81 -0.67 14.68
C GLU A 81 -2.63 0.36 13.90
N TYR A 82 -1.98 1.03 12.93
CA TYR A 82 -2.60 2.05 12.09
C TYR A 82 -1.92 2.13 10.72
N THR A 83 -2.62 2.67 9.73
CA THR A 83 -2.08 2.93 8.38
C THR A 83 -1.30 4.24 8.40
N ASP A 84 0.02 4.20 8.33
CA ASP A 84 0.89 5.38 8.52
C ASP A 84 1.39 5.99 7.20
N ALA A 85 1.51 5.16 6.16
CA ALA A 85 2.08 5.58 4.90
C ALA A 85 1.53 4.76 3.72
N ILE A 86 1.64 5.34 2.53
CA ILE A 86 1.55 4.65 1.25
C ILE A 86 2.96 4.42 0.73
N TRP A 87 3.29 3.15 0.53
CA TRP A 87 4.50 2.70 -0.11
C TRP A 87 4.22 2.38 -1.58
N VAL A 88 5.25 2.52 -2.41
CA VAL A 88 5.26 2.03 -3.79
C VAL A 88 6.37 1.02 -3.98
N TYR A 89 6.05 -0.11 -4.59
CA TYR A 89 7.01 -1.09 -5.08
C TYR A 89 7.08 -1.03 -6.60
N TRP A 90 8.20 -1.40 -7.19
CA TRP A 90 8.32 -1.50 -8.65
C TRP A 90 8.90 -2.84 -9.11
N ALA A 91 8.44 -3.30 -10.26
CA ALA A 91 8.87 -4.56 -10.87
C ALA A 91 8.62 -4.55 -12.39
N PRO A 92 9.37 -5.34 -13.18
CA PRO A 92 9.10 -5.50 -14.62
C PRO A 92 7.83 -6.33 -14.88
N ASP A 93 7.39 -7.15 -13.92
CA ASP A 93 6.19 -7.98 -14.02
C ASP A 93 5.41 -8.04 -12.70
N LEU A 94 4.15 -8.47 -12.78
CA LEU A 94 3.22 -8.49 -11.65
C LEU A 94 3.52 -9.56 -10.59
N SER A 95 4.54 -10.40 -10.78
CA SER A 95 4.92 -11.49 -9.88
C SER A 95 6.29 -11.32 -9.23
N SER A 96 7.02 -10.25 -9.54
CA SER A 96 8.43 -10.08 -9.12
C SER A 96 8.68 -8.86 -8.23
N PHE A 97 7.67 -8.35 -7.53
CA PHE A 97 7.88 -7.30 -6.52
C PHE A 97 8.79 -7.79 -5.39
N THR A 98 9.72 -6.94 -4.93
CA THR A 98 10.65 -7.26 -3.85
C THR A 98 10.70 -6.15 -2.80
N PRO A 99 10.98 -6.46 -1.53
CA PRO A 99 11.19 -5.45 -0.49
C PRO A 99 12.35 -4.48 -0.74
N ALA A 100 13.29 -4.84 -1.62
CA ALA A 100 14.43 -3.98 -1.97
C ALA A 100 14.02 -2.85 -2.93
N ASN A 101 12.99 -3.08 -3.74
CA ASN A 101 12.54 -2.17 -4.79
C ASN A 101 11.29 -1.42 -4.34
N LYS A 102 11.46 -0.52 -3.35
CA LYS A 102 10.35 0.26 -2.79
C LYS A 102 10.74 1.67 -2.35
N ALA A 103 9.74 2.53 -2.22
CA ALA A 103 9.85 3.87 -1.64
C ALA A 103 8.56 4.27 -0.92
N ILE A 104 8.63 5.29 -0.05
CA ILE A 104 7.47 5.94 0.56
C ILE A 104 6.99 7.04 -0.39
N VAL A 105 5.69 7.10 -0.68
CA VAL A 105 5.08 8.09 -1.57
C VAL A 105 4.27 9.12 -0.81
N VAL A 106 3.48 8.65 0.17
CA VAL A 106 2.69 9.52 1.05
C VAL A 106 2.92 9.03 2.47
N ASP A 107 3.38 9.91 3.34
CA ASP A 107 3.42 9.73 4.78
C ASP A 107 2.86 10.99 5.46
N THR A 108 3.06 11.12 6.77
CA THR A 108 2.59 12.29 7.53
C THR A 108 3.32 13.59 7.19
N THR A 109 4.45 13.53 6.48
CA THR A 109 5.15 14.74 5.98
C THR A 109 4.55 15.24 4.66
N VAL A 110 4.01 14.34 3.83
CA VAL A 110 3.28 14.68 2.60
C VAL A 110 1.82 15.00 2.91
N ALA A 111 1.20 14.21 3.77
CA ALA A 111 -0.17 14.36 4.24
C ALA A 111 -0.21 15.03 5.61
N GLU A 112 0.37 16.24 5.74
CA GLU A 112 0.47 16.97 7.03
C GLU A 112 -0.87 17.14 7.75
N TRP A 113 -1.97 17.19 6.99
CA TRP A 113 -3.31 17.30 7.52
C TRP A 113 -3.81 16.00 8.18
N SER A 114 -3.13 14.86 8.00
CA SER A 114 -3.56 13.54 8.47
C SER A 114 -2.49 12.86 9.33
N PRO A 115 -2.48 13.09 10.65
CA PRO A 115 -1.35 12.71 11.51
C PRO A 115 -1.23 11.22 11.81
N LEU A 116 -2.32 10.43 11.69
CA LEU A 116 -2.36 9.02 12.12
C LEU A 116 -3.09 8.10 11.13
N VAL A 117 -3.45 8.60 9.94
CA VAL A 117 -4.16 7.81 8.93
C VAL A 117 -3.70 8.20 7.54
N VAL A 118 -2.96 7.34 6.87
CA VAL A 118 -2.66 7.44 5.44
C VAL A 118 -2.82 6.05 4.86
N GLY A 119 -3.91 5.80 4.15
CA GLY A 119 -4.25 4.46 3.69
C GLY A 119 -5.00 4.40 2.36
N LEU A 120 -5.48 3.19 2.04
CA LEU A 120 -6.37 2.90 0.89
C LEU A 120 -5.96 3.59 -0.43
N PRO A 121 -4.69 3.42 -0.88
CA PRO A 121 -4.23 4.10 -2.07
C PRO A 121 -5.00 3.67 -3.31
N SER A 122 -5.49 4.64 -4.08
CA SER A 122 -6.00 4.46 -5.43
C SER A 122 -5.31 5.42 -6.37
N VAL A 123 -4.77 4.91 -7.48
CA VAL A 123 -4.00 5.72 -8.43
C VAL A 123 -4.75 5.91 -9.75
N LEU A 124 -4.68 7.13 -10.30
CA LEU A 124 -5.30 7.47 -11.57
C LEU A 124 -4.43 8.47 -12.35
N ARG A 125 -4.17 8.18 -13.63
CA ARG A 125 -3.48 9.12 -14.52
C ARG A 125 -4.43 10.26 -14.91
N ILE A 126 -3.97 11.50 -14.73
CA ILE A 126 -4.67 12.72 -15.14
C ILE A 126 -3.66 13.61 -15.87
N GLY A 127 -3.72 13.58 -17.21
CA GLY A 127 -2.78 14.28 -18.07
C GLY A 127 -1.35 13.78 -17.90
N GLU A 128 -0.46 14.69 -17.50
CA GLU A 128 0.98 14.45 -17.26
C GLU A 128 1.28 14.12 -15.79
N ARG A 129 0.25 13.79 -14.99
CA ARG A 129 0.41 13.46 -13.57
C ARG A 129 -0.33 12.18 -13.21
N LEU A 130 0.14 11.55 -12.14
CA LEU A 130 -0.55 10.48 -11.44
C LEU A 130 -1.14 11.03 -10.15
N ALA A 131 -2.47 11.01 -10.03
CA ALA A 131 -3.15 11.26 -8.78
C ALA A 131 -3.02 10.01 -7.89
N VAL A 132 -2.58 10.20 -6.65
CA VAL A 132 -2.61 9.17 -5.60
C VAL A 132 -3.68 9.60 -4.60
N TYR A 133 -4.87 9.03 -4.73
CA TYR A 133 -5.94 9.19 -3.76
C TYR A 133 -5.67 8.30 -2.55
N TYR A 134 -5.97 8.81 -1.35
CA TYR A 134 -5.78 8.09 -0.10
C TYR A 134 -6.84 8.50 0.92
N ASP A 135 -7.13 7.64 1.88
CA ASP A 135 -7.95 8.01 3.02
C ASP A 135 -7.09 8.59 4.15
N GLY A 136 -7.65 9.58 4.85
CA GLY A 136 -6.99 10.26 5.95
C GLY A 136 -7.98 10.89 6.92
N SER A 137 -7.48 11.53 7.98
CA SER A 137 -8.30 12.18 8.99
C SER A 137 -7.54 13.33 9.62
N SER A 138 -8.14 14.52 9.63
CA SER A 138 -7.63 15.68 10.37
C SER A 138 -7.64 15.53 11.89
N LYS A 139 -8.33 14.50 12.39
CA LYS A 139 -8.34 14.16 13.80
C LYS A 139 -7.20 13.20 14.11
N VAL A 140 -6.60 13.39 15.27
CA VAL A 140 -5.69 12.41 15.89
C VAL A 140 -6.52 11.18 16.28
N SER A 141 -6.62 10.22 15.36
CA SER A 141 -7.42 9.02 15.50
C SER A 141 -6.85 7.90 14.64
N ILE A 142 -6.95 6.67 15.12
CA ILE A 142 -6.64 5.46 14.35
C ILE A 142 -7.92 4.71 13.92
N SER A 143 -9.09 5.34 14.05
CA SER A 143 -10.36 4.72 13.67
C SER A 143 -10.43 4.46 12.17
N HIS A 144 -11.07 3.35 11.77
CA HIS A 144 -11.33 3.03 10.36
C HIS A 144 -12.55 3.75 9.78
N GLY A 145 -13.35 4.43 10.60
CA GLY A 145 -14.55 5.16 10.15
C GLY A 145 -14.35 6.67 10.08
N ARG A 146 -15.20 7.34 9.30
CA ARG A 146 -15.29 8.82 9.20
C ARG A 146 -13.97 9.48 8.77
N ARG A 147 -13.29 8.85 7.82
CA ARG A 147 -12.11 9.36 7.15
C ARG A 147 -12.51 10.23 5.95
N ASP A 148 -11.67 11.19 5.63
CA ASP A 148 -11.74 12.04 4.45
C ASP A 148 -10.85 11.48 3.34
N VAL A 149 -11.00 11.97 2.11
CA VAL A 149 -10.17 11.56 0.96
C VAL A 149 -9.18 12.68 0.64
N GLY A 150 -7.88 12.35 0.69
CA GLY A 150 -6.79 13.20 0.24
C GLY A 150 -6.37 12.87 -1.19
N VAL A 151 -5.59 13.78 -1.78
CA VAL A 151 -4.90 13.56 -3.05
C VAL A 151 -3.47 14.07 -2.97
N ALA A 152 -2.53 13.23 -3.38
CA ALA A 152 -1.15 13.60 -3.68
C ALA A 152 -0.90 13.45 -5.19
N TRP A 153 0.12 14.12 -5.69
CA TRP A 153 0.44 14.14 -7.13
C TRP A 153 1.88 13.70 -7.37
N LEU A 154 2.06 12.80 -8.34
CA LEU A 154 3.37 12.46 -8.91
C LEU A 154 3.41 12.94 -10.36
N ASP A 155 4.56 13.45 -10.79
CA ASP A 155 4.78 13.81 -12.19
C ASP A 155 5.07 12.54 -13.02
N LEU A 156 4.53 12.48 -14.25
CA LEU A 156 4.75 11.38 -15.19
C LEU A 156 5.79 11.75 -16.25
N PRO A 157 6.53 10.78 -16.82
CA PRO A 157 6.47 9.34 -16.50
C PRO A 157 7.12 9.00 -15.15
N LEU A 158 6.61 7.96 -14.48
CA LEU A 158 7.30 7.44 -13.29
C LEU A 158 8.63 6.80 -13.68
N ARG A 159 9.65 7.00 -12.84
CA ARG A 159 10.99 6.44 -13.05
C ARG A 159 11.42 5.69 -11.81
N VAL A 160 12.09 4.56 -12.02
CA VAL A 160 12.78 3.83 -10.95
C VAL A 160 13.99 4.66 -10.50
N PRO A 161 14.27 4.76 -9.18
CA PRO A 161 15.46 5.45 -8.68
C PRO A 161 16.76 4.86 -9.23
N GLU A 162 17.75 5.71 -9.53
CA GLU A 162 19.06 5.27 -9.98
C GLU A 162 19.75 4.41 -8.90
N GLY A 163 20.22 3.22 -9.27
CA GLY A 163 20.94 2.30 -8.36
C GLY A 163 20.09 1.19 -7.72
N ALA A 164 18.78 1.12 -7.99
CA ALA A 164 17.98 -0.07 -7.67
C ALA A 164 18.38 -1.21 -8.62
N THR A 165 19.12 -2.21 -8.13
CA THR A 165 19.57 -3.35 -8.94
C THR A 165 18.37 -4.22 -9.35
N GLN A 166 18.26 -4.48 -10.66
CA GLN A 166 17.48 -5.58 -11.20
C GLN A 166 18.39 -6.81 -11.22
N ASP A 167 18.54 -7.49 -10.08
CA ASP A 167 19.20 -8.80 -10.02
C ASP A 167 18.15 -9.92 -9.95
#